data_AF-A0A0R2KI39-F1
#
_entry.id   AF-A0A0R2KI39-F1
#
_cell.length_a   1.000
_cell.length_b   1.000
_cell.length_c   1.000
_cell.angle_alpha   90.00
_cell.angle_beta   90.00
_cell.angle_gamma   90.00
#
_symmetry.space_group_name_H-M   'P 1'
#
loop_
_entity.id
_entity.type
_entity.pdbx_description
1 polymer ?
#
loop_
_entity_poly.entity_id
_entity_poly.type
_entity_poly.pdbx_seq_one_letter_code
_entity_poly.pdbx_strand_id
1 'polypeptide(L)'
;MTRMNSTFTTIGMFVVLMLVMYFMMLRPQKKQQKARQEMMDGLSRGNEVITIGGLHGVIDSIDRENKTVTLDCEGVYLVFDIPAIRNVISKTAAVTPEVKPEVKEEVVETVEEIVEEKPADKE
;
A
#
# COMPACT_ATOMS: atom_id res chain seq x y z
N MET A 1 35.88 23.77 29.88
CA MET A 1 36.26 22.63 29.03
C MET A 1 35.05 21.71 28.80
N THR A 2 33.91 22.26 28.37
CA THR A 2 32.60 21.56 28.38
C THR A 2 31.96 21.48 26.97
N ARG A 3 32.63 21.99 25.93
CA ARG A 3 32.09 22.04 24.56
C ARG A 3 32.26 20.77 23.73
N MET A 4 33.03 19.80 24.22
CA MET A 4 33.34 18.59 23.45
C MET A 4 32.29 17.48 23.69
N ASN A 5 31.84 17.28 24.92
CA ASN A 5 30.85 16.23 25.24
C ASN A 5 29.45 16.56 24.68
N SER A 6 29.04 17.84 24.74
CA SER A 6 27.76 18.26 24.18
C SER A 6 27.68 18.08 22.66
N THR A 7 28.80 18.23 21.95
CA THR A 7 28.84 18.05 20.48
C THR A 7 28.67 16.56 20.12
N PHE A 8 29.28 15.65 20.89
CA PHE A 8 29.05 14.21 20.72
C PHE A 8 27.63 13.78 21.07
N THR A 9 27.01 14.37 22.11
CA THR A 9 25.59 14.12 22.45
C THR A 9 24.66 14.61 21.33
N THR A 10 24.90 15.80 20.77
CA THR A 10 24.10 16.33 19.66
C THR A 10 24.26 15.49 18.38
N ILE A 11 25.49 15.10 18.02
CA ILE A 11 25.75 14.22 16.88
C ILE A 11 25.09 12.85 17.10
N GLY A 12 25.18 12.29 18.32
CA GLY A 12 24.49 11.05 18.70
C GLY A 12 22.98 11.15 18.54
N MET A 13 22.36 12.27 18.94
CA MET A 13 20.93 12.51 18.77
C MET A 13 20.52 12.56 17.28
N PHE A 14 21.31 13.23 16.44
CA PHE A 14 21.07 13.25 14.99
C PHE A 14 21.25 11.88 14.34
N VAL A 15 22.24 11.09 14.78
CA VAL A 15 22.46 9.71 14.30
C VAL A 15 21.27 8.82 14.67
N VAL A 16 20.73 8.93 15.90
CA VAL A 16 19.53 8.18 16.31
C VAL A 16 18.33 8.55 15.46
N LEU A 17 18.11 9.84 15.18
CA LEU A 17 17.01 10.31 14.35
C LEU A 17 17.13 9.80 12.89
N MET A 18 18.34 9.85 12.32
CA MET A 18 18.65 9.26 11.00
C MET A 18 18.35 7.76 10.97
N LEU A 19 18.74 7.02 12.01
CA LEU A 19 18.49 5.58 12.11
C LEU A 19 16.98 5.28 12.18
N VAL A 20 16.21 6.04 12.96
CA VAL A 20 14.76 5.86 13.07
C VAL A 20 14.06 6.14 11.73
N MET A 21 14.40 7.24 11.06
CA MET A 21 13.84 7.56 9.73
C MET A 21 14.20 6.52 8.67
N TYR A 22 15.46 6.08 8.63
CA TYR A 22 15.91 5.02 7.71
C TYR A 22 15.16 3.71 7.96
N PHE A 23 15.03 3.31 9.23
CA PHE A 23 14.34 2.07 9.58
C PHE A 23 12.85 2.14 9.27
N MET A 24 12.21 3.29 9.53
CA MET A 24 10.79 3.49 9.25
C MET A 24 10.48 3.62 7.75
N MET A 25 11.42 4.08 6.92
CA MET A 25 11.22 4.22 5.46
C MET A 25 11.64 2.98 4.66
N LEU A 26 12.66 2.24 5.12
CA LEU A 26 13.12 1.02 4.46
C LEU A 26 12.08 -0.11 4.53
N ARG A 27 11.38 -0.22 5.67
CA ARG A 27 10.34 -1.22 5.90
C ARG A 27 9.13 -1.09 4.94
N PRO A 28 8.51 0.09 4.75
CA PRO A 28 7.36 0.26 3.85
C PRO A 28 7.75 0.18 2.38
N GLN A 29 8.93 0.64 1.97
CA GLN A 29 9.32 0.61 0.56
C GLN A 29 9.38 -0.81 -0.01
N LYS A 30 9.94 -1.77 0.73
CA LYS A 30 9.99 -3.17 0.28
C LYS A 30 8.60 -3.77 0.11
N LYS A 31 7.62 -3.38 0.94
CA LYS A 31 6.24 -3.87 0.83
C LYS A 31 5.55 -3.33 -0.42
N GLN A 32 5.76 -2.05 -0.75
CA GLN A 32 5.19 -1.44 -1.96
C GLN A 32 5.81 -2.01 -3.25
N GLN A 33 7.13 -2.23 -3.26
CA GLN A 33 7.82 -2.83 -4.40
C GLN A 33 7.36 -4.28 -4.64
N LYS A 34 7.25 -5.08 -3.57
CA LYS A 34 6.74 -6.46 -3.66
C LYS A 34 5.31 -6.51 -4.16
N ALA A 35 4.41 -5.69 -3.61
CA ALA A 35 3.03 -5.64 -4.07
C ALA A 35 2.93 -5.26 -5.57
N ARG A 36 3.79 -4.36 -6.03
CA ARG A 36 3.85 -3.99 -7.44
C ARG A 36 4.36 -5.14 -8.32
N GLN A 37 5.37 -5.87 -7.85
CA GLN A 37 5.93 -7.01 -8.57
C GLN A 37 4.93 -8.18 -8.64
N GLU A 38 4.27 -8.48 -7.52
CA GLU A 38 3.18 -9.48 -7.43
C GLU A 38 2.02 -9.13 -8.39
N MET A 39 1.67 -7.85 -8.52
CA MET A 39 0.66 -7.41 -9.49
C MET A 39 1.09 -7.67 -10.94
N MET A 40 2.38 -7.50 -11.26
CA MET A 40 2.91 -7.80 -12.60
C MET A 40 2.99 -9.31 -12.86
N ASP A 41 3.27 -10.10 -11.82
CA ASP A 41 3.35 -11.55 -11.91
C ASP A 41 1.97 -12.20 -12.05
N GLY A 42 0.94 -11.62 -11.44
CA GLY A 42 -0.46 -12.06 -11.55
C GLY A 42 -1.12 -11.81 -12.90
N LEU A 43 -0.44 -11.14 -13.84
CA LEU A 43 -0.96 -10.90 -15.19
C LEU A 43 -0.86 -12.17 -16.03
N SER A 44 -2.02 -12.66 -16.46
CA SER A 44 -2.15 -13.82 -17.35
C SER A 44 -3.02 -13.47 -18.54
N ARG A 45 -2.78 -14.14 -19.67
CA ARG A 45 -3.63 -14.01 -20.88
C ARG A 45 -5.07 -14.41 -20.54
N GLY A 46 -6.03 -13.65 -21.05
CA GLY A 46 -7.45 -13.84 -20.76
C GLY A 46 -7.96 -13.16 -19.49
N ASN A 47 -7.10 -12.50 -18.71
CA ASN A 47 -7.59 -11.66 -17.61
C ASN A 47 -8.25 -10.40 -18.17
N GLU A 48 -9.40 -10.06 -17.60
CA GLU A 48 -10.02 -8.75 -17.84
C GLU A 48 -9.28 -7.73 -16.98
N VAL A 49 -8.95 -6.58 -17.55
CA VAL A 49 -8.17 -5.55 -16.86
C VAL A 49 -8.79 -4.19 -17.05
N ILE A 50 -8.56 -3.35 -16.05
CA ILE A 50 -8.91 -1.94 -16.09
C ILE A 50 -7.61 -1.15 -16.05
N THR A 51 -7.36 -0.34 -17.08
CA THR A 51 -6.20 0.56 -17.12
C THR A 51 -6.43 1.78 -16.24
N ILE A 52 -5.38 2.56 -15.98
CA ILE A 52 -5.46 3.80 -15.18
C ILE A 52 -6.48 4.79 -15.77
N GLY A 53 -6.67 4.80 -17.09
CA GLY A 53 -7.63 5.67 -17.79
C GLY A 53 -9.08 5.15 -17.75
N GLY A 54 -9.34 4.04 -17.07
CA GLY A 54 -10.67 3.41 -17.09
C GLY A 54 -10.99 2.69 -18.39
N LEU A 55 -9.99 2.32 -19.19
CA LEU A 55 -10.19 1.44 -20.35
C LEU A 55 -10.36 0.00 -19.84
N HIS A 56 -11.41 -0.66 -20.29
CA HIS A 56 -11.68 -2.06 -20.02
C HIS A 56 -11.26 -2.88 -21.22
N GLY A 57 -10.58 -3.98 -20.99
CA GLY A 57 -10.16 -4.88 -22.05
C GLY A 57 -9.69 -6.21 -21.51
N VAL A 58 -9.41 -7.16 -22.42
CA VAL A 58 -8.90 -8.48 -22.07
C VAL A 58 -7.45 -8.59 -22.54
N ILE A 59 -6.59 -9.21 -21.72
CA ILE A 59 -5.20 -9.45 -22.11
C ILE A 59 -5.14 -10.50 -23.21
N ASP A 60 -4.69 -10.10 -24.39
CA ASP A 60 -4.41 -10.99 -25.52
C ASP A 60 -3.01 -11.61 -25.40
N SER A 61 -2.00 -10.76 -25.27
CA SER A 61 -0.59 -11.16 -25.21
C SER A 61 0.20 -10.31 -24.22
N ILE A 62 1.23 -10.91 -23.62
CA ILE A 62 2.12 -10.26 -22.64
C ILE A 62 3.55 -10.42 -23.13
N ASP A 63 4.26 -9.31 -23.23
CA ASP A 63 5.70 -9.25 -23.47
C ASP A 63 6.40 -8.83 -22.17
N ARG A 64 7.10 -9.78 -21.55
CA ARG A 64 7.81 -9.56 -20.28
C ARG A 64 9.19 -8.92 -20.48
N GLU A 65 9.75 -8.96 -21.68
CA GLU A 65 11.06 -8.37 -21.98
C GLU A 65 10.93 -6.85 -22.07
N ASN A 66 9.92 -6.38 -22.81
CA ASN A 66 9.62 -4.96 -22.98
C ASN A 66 8.64 -4.41 -21.93
N LYS A 67 8.12 -5.27 -21.05
CA LYS A 67 7.11 -4.94 -20.04
C LYS A 67 5.84 -4.33 -20.63
N THR A 68 5.41 -4.85 -21.78
CA THR A 68 4.21 -4.42 -22.49
C THR A 68 3.16 -5.53 -22.54
N VAL A 69 1.91 -5.14 -22.72
CA VAL A 69 0.74 -6.01 -22.77
C VAL A 69 -0.19 -5.54 -23.88
N THR A 70 -0.63 -6.46 -24.72
CA THR A 70 -1.63 -6.19 -25.76
C THR A 70 -3.00 -6.46 -25.17
N LEU A 71 -3.84 -5.43 -25.16
CA LEU A 71 -5.23 -5.50 -24.72
C LEU A 71 -6.15 -5.54 -25.94
N ASP A 72 -7.10 -6.47 -25.91
CA ASP A 72 -8.23 -6.50 -26.83
C ASP A 72 -9.38 -5.68 -26.21
N CYS A 73 -9.72 -4.58 -26.88
CA CYS A 73 -10.81 -3.69 -26.53
C CYS A 73 -11.79 -3.67 -27.71
N GLU A 74 -12.79 -4.56 -27.66
CA GLU A 74 -13.83 -4.66 -28.70
C GLU A 74 -13.27 -4.85 -30.13
N GLY A 75 -12.23 -5.67 -30.28
CA GLY A 75 -11.61 -5.96 -31.58
C GLY A 75 -10.51 -4.97 -31.98
N VAL A 76 -10.17 -4.00 -31.11
CA VAL A 76 -9.00 -3.14 -31.27
C VAL A 76 -7.89 -3.64 -30.35
N TYR A 77 -6.76 -4.02 -30.93
CA TYR A 77 -5.57 -4.43 -30.20
C TYR A 77 -4.68 -3.21 -29.91
N LEU A 78 -4.50 -2.90 -28.63
CA LEU A 78 -3.72 -1.77 -28.17
C LEU A 78 -2.60 -2.26 -27.26
N VAL A 79 -1.38 -1.76 -27.47
CA VAL A 79 -0.23 -2.07 -26.64
C VAL A 79 -0.14 -1.05 -25.52
N PHE A 80 -0.14 -1.55 -24.28
CA PHE A 80 0.04 -0.77 -23.07
C PHE A 80 1.27 -1.25 -22.30
N ASP A 81 1.83 -0.37 -21.48
CA ASP A 81 2.81 -0.80 -20.49
C ASP A 81 2.11 -1.58 -19.36
N ILE A 82 2.73 -2.66 -18.89
CA ILE A 82 2.29 -3.41 -17.71
C ILE A 82 2.00 -2.50 -16.49
N PRO A 83 2.81 -1.47 -16.18
CA PRO A 83 2.47 -0.54 -15.10
C PRO A 83 1.19 0.29 -15.32
N ALA A 84 0.67 0.38 -16.54
CA ALA A 84 -0.57 1.11 -16.82
C ALA A 84 -1.84 0.33 -16.41
N ILE A 85 -1.70 -0.94 -16.02
CA ILE A 85 -2.82 -1.74 -15.49
C ILE A 85 -3.02 -1.38 -14.01
N ARG A 86 -4.26 -0.99 -13.67
CA ARG A 86 -4.66 -0.63 -12.31
C ARG A 86 -5.22 -1.84 -11.57
N ASN A 87 -6.18 -2.52 -12.19
CA ASN A 87 -6.88 -3.67 -11.60
C ASN A 87 -6.92 -4.82 -12.60
N VAL A 88 -6.81 -6.05 -12.07
CA VAL A 88 -6.90 -7.30 -12.83
C VAL A 88 -8.10 -8.08 -12.29
N ILE A 89 -9.10 -8.28 -13.13
CA ILE A 89 -10.29 -9.08 -12.87
C ILE A 89 -10.08 -10.42 -13.58
N SER A 90 -9.58 -11.40 -12.84
CA SER A 90 -9.42 -12.75 -13.36
C SER A 90 -10.79 -13.40 -13.51
N LYS A 91 -11.20 -13.76 -14.73
CA LYS A 91 -12.44 -14.52 -15.00
C LYS A 91 -12.29 -16.02 -14.66
N THR A 92 -11.78 -16.32 -13.47
CA THR A 92 -11.81 -17.63 -12.81
C THR A 92 -11.63 -17.39 -11.32
N ALA A 93 -12.69 -16.95 -10.66
CA ALA A 93 -13.05 -17.21 -9.25
C ALA A 93 -14.18 -16.26 -8.83
N ALA A 94 -15.42 -16.62 -9.15
CA ALA A 94 -16.59 -16.08 -8.48
C ALA A 94 -17.36 -17.25 -7.87
N VAL A 95 -17.16 -17.52 -6.57
CA VAL A 95 -18.22 -17.74 -5.55
C VAL A 95 -17.61 -17.48 -4.16
N THR A 96 -17.79 -16.27 -3.64
CA THR A 96 -18.48 -16.04 -2.37
C THR A 96 -19.05 -14.64 -2.45
N PRO A 97 -20.35 -14.50 -2.73
CA PRO A 97 -21.06 -13.24 -2.66
C PRO A 97 -21.52 -13.04 -1.22
N GLU A 98 -20.97 -12.05 -0.51
CA GLU A 98 -21.73 -11.32 0.50
C GLU A 98 -21.38 -9.85 0.38
N VAL A 99 -22.25 -9.12 -0.32
CA VAL A 99 -22.42 -7.68 -0.17
C VAL A 99 -23.51 -7.49 0.88
N LYS A 100 -23.19 -6.86 2.01
CA LYS A 100 -24.09 -5.86 2.59
C LYS A 100 -23.30 -4.73 3.26
N PRO A 101 -23.87 -3.52 3.22
CA PRO A 101 -23.15 -2.26 3.18
C PRO A 101 -23.13 -1.60 4.56
N GLU A 102 -22.17 -0.70 4.83
CA GLU A 102 -22.46 0.55 5.51
C GLU A 102 -21.23 1.46 5.47
N VAL A 103 -21.43 2.61 4.84
CA VAL A 103 -20.69 3.85 5.07
C VAL A 103 -20.87 4.23 6.54
N LYS A 104 -19.78 4.47 7.29
CA LYS A 104 -19.76 5.38 8.44
C LYS A 104 -18.44 6.14 8.46
N GLU A 105 -18.46 7.28 7.78
CA GLU A 105 -17.64 8.43 8.16
C GLU A 105 -18.51 9.28 9.11
N GLU A 106 -17.87 9.78 10.16
CA GLU A 106 -18.23 10.92 11.03
C GLU A 106 -18.97 10.75 12.39
N VAL A 107 -18.42 11.49 13.37
CA VAL A 107 -18.90 11.96 14.70
C VAL A 107 -19.06 10.87 15.78
N VAL A 108 -18.56 10.94 17.03
CA VAL A 108 -18.41 12.03 18.03
C VAL A 108 -17.33 11.53 19.03
N GLU A 109 -16.22 12.24 19.27
CA GLU A 109 -16.03 13.22 20.37
C GLU A 109 -16.58 12.81 21.75
N THR A 110 -15.68 12.85 22.75
CA THR A 110 -15.97 13.00 24.20
C THR A 110 -16.63 11.79 24.86
N VAL A 111 -16.02 11.15 25.87
CA VAL A 111 -16.06 11.48 27.31
C VAL A 111 -14.92 10.66 27.93
N GLU A 112 -13.80 11.26 28.35
CA GLU A 112 -13.56 11.76 29.71
C GLU A 112 -14.26 10.96 30.82
N GLU A 113 -13.60 9.94 31.36
CA GLU A 113 -13.70 9.69 32.80
C GLU A 113 -12.37 9.16 33.33
N ILE A 114 -11.63 10.09 33.94
CA ILE A 114 -10.63 9.81 34.98
C ILE A 114 -11.32 10.13 36.31
N VAL A 115 -10.93 9.41 37.38
CA VAL A 115 -11.12 9.71 38.82
C VAL A 115 -12.53 9.34 39.35
N GLU A 116 -12.70 8.45 40.34
CA GLU A 116 -12.34 8.57 41.76
C GLU A 116 -12.31 7.19 42.46
N GLU A 117 -11.21 6.83 43.17
CA GLU A 117 -10.96 6.94 44.64
C GLU A 117 -11.64 5.81 45.47
N LYS A 118 -11.10 5.22 46.55
CA LYS A 118 -9.96 5.35 47.51
C LYS A 118 -10.03 4.06 48.41
N PRO A 119 -9.29 3.81 49.53
CA PRO A 119 -8.18 4.51 50.23
C PRO A 119 -6.91 3.63 50.38
N ALA A 120 -5.68 4.11 50.57
CA ALA A 120 -5.07 4.87 51.68
C ALA A 120 -5.00 4.13 53.04
N ASP A 121 -3.85 3.52 53.35
CA ASP A 121 -3.15 3.48 54.66
C ASP A 121 -1.77 2.82 54.41
N LYS A 122 -0.62 3.49 54.52
CA LYS A 122 0.14 3.87 55.73
C LYS A 122 0.60 2.64 56.53
N GLU A 123 1.87 2.25 56.32
CA GLU A 123 2.85 1.84 57.33
C GLU A 123 4.26 1.91 56.73
#